data_AF-A0A5D0PS97-F1
#
_entry.id   AF-A0A5D0PS97-F1
#
_cell.length_a   1.000
_cell.length_b   1.000
_cell.length_c   1.000
_cell.angle_alpha   90.00
_cell.angle_beta   90.00
_cell.angle_gamma   90.00
#
_symmetry.space_group_name_H-M   'P 1'
#
loop_
_entity.id
_entity.type
_entity.pdbx_description
1 polymer ?
#
loop_
_entity_poly.entity_id
_entity_poly.type
_entity_poly.pdbx_seq_one_letter_code
_entity_poly.pdbx_strand_id
1 'polypeptide(L)'
;MSKRDTYTITASRSDDWWALTVSGSGLKRSYHTQVKRLEQAEEMVRDLVATMLDVDVSDVDADFDLIVADDDVATELEATLATRLTAALVKQKAAKATQATVAIHHEVGHLAAKSWVQ
;
A
#
# COMPACT_ATOMS: atom_id res chain seq x y z
N MET A 1 4.70 -23.06 -15.59
CA MET A 1 4.40 -21.94 -14.68
C MET A 1 5.20 -22.19 -13.42
N SER A 2 6.29 -21.44 -13.21
CA SER A 2 7.07 -21.55 -11.97
C SER A 2 6.18 -21.12 -10.82
N LYS A 3 6.16 -21.91 -9.75
CA LYS A 3 5.42 -21.60 -8.52
C LYS A 3 6.03 -20.32 -7.92
N ARG A 4 5.25 -19.25 -7.80
CA ARG A 4 5.66 -18.07 -7.02
C ARG A 4 5.79 -18.48 -5.56
N ASP A 5 6.78 -17.90 -4.89
CA ASP A 5 6.88 -18.05 -3.44
C ASP A 5 5.71 -17.32 -2.79
N THR A 6 5.19 -17.90 -1.70
CA THR A 6 4.06 -17.32 -0.95
C THR A 6 4.47 -17.16 0.50
N TYR A 7 4.32 -15.94 1.01
CA TYR A 7 4.57 -15.60 2.40
C TYR A 7 3.25 -15.33 3.12
N THR A 8 3.06 -15.97 4.27
CA THR A 8 1.91 -15.75 5.14
C THR A 8 2.26 -14.74 6.22
N ILE A 9 1.43 -13.71 6.33
CA ILE A 9 1.50 -12.66 7.33
C ILE A 9 0.35 -12.87 8.30
N THR A 10 0.65 -13.31 9.51
CA THR A 10 -0.33 -13.37 10.59
C THR A 10 -0.29 -12.07 11.40
N ALA A 11 -1.36 -11.31 11.36
CA ALA A 11 -1.52 -10.06 12.08
C ALA A 11 -2.35 -10.25 13.35
N SER A 12 -1.84 -9.78 14.48
CA SER A 12 -2.59 -9.70 15.73
C SER A 12 -2.59 -8.27 16.27
N ARG A 13 -3.70 -7.85 16.85
CA ARG A 13 -3.81 -6.52 17.44
C ARG A 13 -3.04 -6.48 18.76
N SER A 14 -2.15 -5.50 18.90
CA SER A 14 -1.39 -5.24 20.13
C SER A 14 -1.48 -3.75 20.42
N ASP A 15 -2.49 -3.39 21.23
CA ASP A 15 -2.81 -2.00 21.61
C ASP A 15 -2.98 -1.06 20.38
N ASP A 16 -2.08 -0.11 20.19
CA ASP A 16 -2.08 0.86 19.07
C ASP A 16 -1.33 0.35 17.82
N TRP A 17 -0.86 -0.90 17.86
CA TRP A 17 -0.02 -1.50 16.82
C TRP A 17 -0.56 -2.86 16.40
N TRP A 18 -0.07 -3.30 15.24
CA TRP A 18 -0.28 -4.64 14.72
C TRP A 18 1.03 -5.38 14.80
N ALA A 19 1.05 -6.47 15.56
CA ALA A 19 2.16 -7.41 15.55
C ALA A 19 1.99 -8.33 14.34
N LEU A 20 3.03 -8.45 13.52
CA LEU A 20 3.04 -9.27 12.32
C LEU A 20 4.01 -10.42 12.52
N THR A 21 3.54 -11.63 12.23
CA THR A 21 4.37 -12.83 12.15
C THR A 21 4.43 -13.27 10.69
N VAL A 22 5.63 -13.33 10.14
CA VAL A 22 5.89 -13.67 8.74
C VAL A 22 6.48 -15.06 8.66
N SER A 23 5.90 -15.90 7.81
CA SER A 23 6.39 -17.26 7.52
C SER A 23 6.26 -17.56 6.03
N GLY A 24 7.12 -18.44 5.50
CA GLY A 24 7.07 -18.81 4.07
C GLY A 24 8.33 -19.52 3.61
N SER A 25 8.35 -19.91 2.33
CA SER A 25 9.50 -20.58 1.71
C SER A 25 10.73 -19.68 1.67
N GLY A 26 11.91 -20.25 1.95
CA GLY A 26 13.19 -19.53 1.95
C GLY A 26 13.54 -18.82 3.27
N LEU A 27 12.57 -18.58 4.16
CA LEU A 27 12.84 -18.04 5.50
C LEU A 27 13.28 -19.17 6.45
N LYS A 28 14.43 -18.99 7.11
CA LYS A 28 14.99 -19.99 8.05
C LYS A 28 14.14 -20.18 9.32
N ARG A 29 13.30 -19.20 9.64
CA ARG A 29 12.41 -19.14 10.81
C ARG A 29 11.30 -18.13 10.54
N SER A 30 10.28 -18.11 11.38
CA SER A 30 9.32 -17.00 11.37
C SER A 30 9.98 -15.71 11.83
N TYR A 31 9.66 -14.61 11.17
CA TYR A 31 10.13 -13.28 11.53
C TYR A 31 9.00 -12.43 12.06
N HIS A 32 9.33 -11.50 12.94
CA HIS A 32 8.37 -10.64 13.59
C HIS A 32 8.66 -9.19 13.21
N THR A 33 7.62 -8.46 12.86
CA THR A 33 7.68 -7.02 12.64
C THR A 33 6.38 -6.40 13.16
N GLN A 34 6.26 -5.08 13.11
CA GLN A 34 5.08 -4.38 13.57
C GLN A 34 4.76 -3.19 12.67
N VAL A 35 3.46 -2.91 12.52
CA VAL A 35 2.96 -1.77 11.77
C VAL A 35 1.89 -1.05 12.56
N LYS A 36 1.74 0.26 12.34
CA LYS A 36 0.61 1.01 12.93
C LYS A 36 -0.70 0.72 12.21
N ARG A 37 -0.64 0.46 10.90
CA ARG A 37 -1.82 0.19 10.07
C ARG A 37 -1.57 -1.04 9.20
N LEU A 38 -2.54 -1.94 9.11
CA LEU A 38 -2.39 -3.18 8.34
C LEU A 38 -2.19 -2.99 6.84
N GLU A 39 -2.61 -1.87 6.28
CA GLU A 39 -2.27 -1.48 4.91
C GLU A 39 -0.75 -1.39 4.66
N GLN A 40 0.06 -1.20 5.71
CA GLN A 40 1.52 -1.16 5.64
C GLN A 40 2.15 -2.55 5.77
N ALA A 41 1.37 -3.60 6.06
CA ALA A 41 1.88 -4.92 6.37
C ALA A 41 2.63 -5.52 5.17
N GLU A 42 2.05 -5.49 3.96
CA GLU A 42 2.71 -6.05 2.78
C GLU A 42 4.03 -5.34 2.47
N GLU A 43 4.05 -4.01 2.46
CA GLU A 43 5.26 -3.21 2.19
C GLU A 43 6.36 -3.51 3.21
N MET A 44 6.01 -3.50 4.50
CA MET A 44 6.94 -3.80 5.60
C MET A 44 7.47 -5.23 5.54
N VAL A 45 6.62 -6.20 5.18
CA VAL A 45 7.01 -7.60 5.08
C VAL A 45 7.85 -7.85 3.84
N ARG A 46 7.58 -7.18 2.72
CA ARG A 46 8.40 -7.27 1.50
C ARG A 46 9.82 -6.78 1.74
N ASP A 47 9.97 -5.64 2.42
CA ASP A 47 11.28 -5.10 2.82
C ASP A 47 12.02 -6.04 3.78
N LEU A 48 11.29 -6.62 4.74
CA LEU A 48 11.82 -7.64 5.65
C LEU A 48 12.31 -8.88 4.88
N VAL A 49 11.52 -9.40 3.94
CA VAL A 49 11.90 -10.57 3.14
C VAL A 49 13.13 -10.28 2.28
N ALA A 50 13.17 -9.12 1.61
CA ALA A 50 14.33 -8.68 0.83
C ALA A 50 15.61 -8.65 1.69
N THR A 51 15.51 -8.03 2.87
CA THR A 51 16.59 -7.96 3.85
C THR A 51 17.04 -9.35 4.32
N MET A 52 16.10 -10.25 4.60
CA MET A 52 16.43 -11.58 5.12
C MET A 52 17.02 -12.51 4.06
N LEU A 53 16.68 -12.29 2.78
CA LEU A 53 17.18 -13.05 1.64
C LEU A 53 18.42 -12.41 0.99
N ASP A 54 18.82 -11.22 1.44
CA ASP A 54 19.94 -10.43 0.88
C ASP A 54 19.76 -10.13 -0.62
N VAL A 55 18.55 -9.69 -0.98
CA VAL A 55 18.16 -9.31 -2.35
C VAL A 55 17.56 -7.90 -2.37
N ASP A 56 17.46 -7.30 -3.56
CA ASP A 56 16.74 -6.04 -3.71
C ASP A 56 15.23 -6.24 -3.53
N VAL A 57 14.54 -5.26 -2.97
CA VAL A 57 13.09 -5.32 -2.75
C VAL A 57 12.30 -5.47 -4.06
N SER A 58 12.83 -4.94 -5.16
CA SER A 58 12.24 -5.07 -6.51
C SER A 58 12.41 -6.46 -7.13
N ASP A 59 13.35 -7.26 -6.63
CA ASP A 59 13.58 -8.64 -7.06
C ASP A 59 12.67 -9.65 -6.32
N VAL A 60 11.89 -9.19 -5.33
CA VAL A 60 10.93 -10.03 -4.59
C VAL A 60 9.66 -10.25 -5.43
N ASP A 61 9.66 -11.26 -6.31
CA ASP A 61 8.46 -11.74 -7.03
C ASP A 61 7.75 -12.84 -6.23
N ALA A 62 7.01 -12.43 -5.19
CA ALA A 62 6.28 -13.31 -4.28
C ALA A 62 4.87 -12.80 -3.97
N ASP A 63 3.99 -13.73 -3.62
CA ASP A 63 2.63 -13.46 -3.15
C ASP A 63 2.63 -13.33 -1.62
N PHE A 64 1.84 -12.40 -1.08
CA PHE A 64 1.72 -12.15 0.36
C PHE A 64 0.27 -12.33 0.80
N ASP A 65 0.04 -13.27 1.72
CA ASP A 65 -1.29 -13.56 2.25
C ASP A 65 -1.42 -13.02 3.67
N LEU A 66 -2.32 -12.06 3.88
CA LEU A 66 -2.54 -11.41 5.17
C LEU A 66 -3.73 -12.05 5.90
N ILE A 67 -3.45 -12.68 7.04
CA ILE A 67 -4.43 -13.29 7.92
C ILE A 67 -4.50 -12.49 9.21
N VAL A 68 -5.68 -11.99 9.57
CA VAL A 68 -5.93 -11.37 10.87
C VAL A 68 -6.33 -12.48 11.85
N ALA A 69 -5.55 -12.65 12.93
CA ALA A 69 -5.74 -13.75 13.89
C ALA A 69 -6.91 -13.53 14.86
N ASP A 70 -7.45 -12.31 14.93
CA ASP A 70 -8.50 -11.92 15.87
C ASP A 70 -9.81 -11.63 15.10
N ASP A 71 -10.82 -12.48 15.29
CA ASP A 71 -12.11 -12.44 14.58
C ASP A 71 -12.87 -11.12 14.81
N ASP A 72 -12.80 -10.57 16.03
CA ASP A 72 -13.47 -9.31 16.37
C ASP A 72 -12.80 -8.12 15.65
N VAL A 73 -11.47 -8.19 15.48
CA VAL A 73 -10.70 -7.12 14.82
C VAL A 73 -10.71 -7.28 13.29
N ALA A 74 -10.88 -8.49 12.76
CA ALA A 74 -11.05 -8.73 11.33
C ALA A 74 -12.29 -8.00 10.78
N THR A 75 -13.40 -8.03 11.52
CA THR A 75 -14.64 -7.34 11.15
C THR A 75 -14.48 -5.80 11.17
N GLU A 76 -13.79 -5.25 12.16
CA GLU A 76 -13.52 -3.81 12.26
C GLU A 76 -12.56 -3.33 11.17
N LEU A 77 -11.60 -4.17 10.79
CA LEU A 77 -10.66 -3.89 9.71
C LEU A 77 -11.36 -3.78 8.35
N GLU A 78 -12.27 -4.70 8.03
CA GLU A 78 -13.05 -4.66 6.78
C GLU A 78 -13.85 -3.35 6.66
N ALA A 79 -14.51 -2.94 7.74
CA ALA A 79 -15.26 -1.68 7.79
C ALA A 79 -14.35 -0.45 7.58
N THR A 80 -13.15 -0.48 8.16
CA THR A 80 -12.16 0.59 8.02
C THR A 80 -11.60 0.66 6.59
N LEU A 81 -11.29 -0.50 5.98
CA LEU A 81 -10.79 -0.58 4.61
C LEU A 81 -11.83 -0.08 3.60
N ALA A 82 -13.10 -0.45 3.75
CA ALA A 82 -14.19 0.04 2.90
C ALA A 82 -14.34 1.58 2.96
N THR A 83 -14.21 2.15 4.16
CA THR A 83 -14.28 3.61 4.37
C THR A 83 -13.08 4.34 3.76
N ARG A 84 -11.88 3.74 3.79
CA ARG A 84 -10.69 4.35 3.19
C ARG A 84 -10.64 4.23 1.67
N LEU A 85 -11.15 3.15 1.09
CA LEU A 85 -11.28 3.02 -0.37
C LEU A 85 -12.17 4.12 -0.95
N THR A 86 -13.30 4.39 -0.29
CA THR A 86 -14.16 5.51 -0.68
C THR A 86 -13.46 6.86 -0.54
N ALA A 87 -12.69 7.09 0.53
CA ALA A 87 -11.89 8.29 0.69
C ALA A 87 -10.76 8.44 -0.36
N ALA A 88 -10.11 7.33 -0.75
CA ALA A 88 -9.08 7.31 -1.80
C ALA A 88 -9.68 7.66 -3.16
N LEU A 89 -10.88 7.14 -3.48
CA LEU A 89 -11.61 7.50 -4.69
C LEU A 89 -11.97 8.99 -4.71
N VAL A 90 -12.39 9.57 -3.58
CA VAL A 90 -12.70 11.00 -3.48
C VAL A 90 -11.43 11.86 -3.68
N LYS A 91 -10.31 11.48 -3.06
CA LYS A 91 -9.02 12.17 -3.25
C LYS A 91 -8.54 12.09 -4.70
N GLN A 92 -8.67 10.94 -5.34
CA GLN A 92 -8.26 10.77 -6.74
C GLN A 92 -9.15 11.59 -7.69
N LYS A 93 -10.45 11.67 -7.44
CA LYS A 93 -11.38 12.55 -8.19
C LYS A 93 -11.02 14.01 -8.02
N ALA A 94 -10.70 14.46 -6.80
CA ALA A 94 -10.27 15.83 -6.53
C ALA A 94 -8.95 16.17 -7.24
N ALA A 95 -7.96 15.27 -7.20
CA ALA A 95 -6.68 15.47 -7.88
C ALA A 95 -6.86 15.64 -9.41
N LYS A 96 -7.71 14.82 -10.03
CA LYS A 96 -8.04 14.95 -11.46
C LYS A 96 -8.74 16.26 -11.79
N ALA A 97 -9.65 16.72 -10.93
CA ALA A 97 -10.35 18.00 -11.12
C ALA A 97 -9.39 19.20 -10.99
N THR A 98 -8.46 19.18 -10.02
CA THR A 98 -7.45 20.23 -9.89
C THR A 98 -6.51 20.27 -11.09
N GLN A 99 -6.09 19.11 -11.61
CA GLN A 99 -5.24 19.04 -12.80
C GLN A 99 -5.94 19.58 -14.06
N ALA A 100 -7.23 19.29 -14.22
CA ALA A 100 -8.05 19.82 -15.31
C ALA A 100 -8.17 21.35 -15.24
N THR A 101 -8.37 21.92 -14.05
CA THR A 101 -8.43 23.37 -13.85
C THR A 101 -7.10 24.06 -14.15
N VAL A 102 -5.97 23.46 -13.75
CA VAL A 102 -4.62 23.99 -14.06
C VAL A 102 -4.35 23.94 -15.57
N ALA A 103 -4.75 22.87 -16.26
CA ALA A 103 -4.59 22.75 -17.71
C ALA A 103 -5.36 23.84 -18.47
N ILE A 104 -6.61 24.12 -18.06
CA ILE A 104 -7.42 25.20 -18.65
C ILE A 104 -6.78 26.57 -18.43
N HIS A 105 -6.21 26.82 -17.24
CA HIS A 105 -5.57 28.11 -16.93
C HIS A 105 -4.31 28.36 -17.77
N HIS A 106 -3.53 27.30 -18.03
CA HIS A 106 -2.31 27.39 -18.86
C HIS A 106 -2.63 27.70 -20.34
N GLU A 107 -3.73 27.16 -20.86
CA GLU A 107 -4.15 27.37 -22.25
C GLU A 107 -4.70 28.78 -22.48
N VAL A 108 -5.48 29.32 -21.54
CA VAL A 108 -5.98 30.69 -21.59
C VAL A 108 -4.86 31.73 -21.46
N GLY A 109 -3.87 31.49 -20.60
CA GLY A 109 -2.70 32.36 -20.46
C GLY A 109 -1.83 32.42 -21.73
N HIS A 110 -1.70 31.30 -22.44
CA HIS A 110 -0.90 31.22 -23.66
C HIS A 110 -1.56 31.92 -24.87
N LEU A 111 -2.89 31.99 -24.91
CA LEU A 111 -3.65 32.75 -25.91
C LEU A 111 -3.62 34.25 -25.62
N ALA A 112 -3.73 34.64 -24.34
CA ALA A 112 -3.61 36.03 -23.94
C ALA A 112 -2.23 36.60 -24.28
N ALA A 113 -1.13 35.89 -23.99
CA ALA A 113 0.22 36.35 -24.30
C ALA A 113 0.50 36.58 -25.80
N LYS A 114 -0.18 35.84 -26.68
CA LYS A 114 -0.06 36.00 -28.15
C LYS A 114 -0.79 37.23 -28.69
N SER A 115 -1.78 37.75 -27.96
CA SER A 115 -2.58 38.92 -28.36
C SER A 115 -1.88 40.27 -28.11
N TRP A 116 -0.79 40.32 -27.34
CA TRP A 116 -0.09 41.56 -26.97
C TRP A 116 1.21 41.81 -27.76
N VAL A 117 1.50 40.99 -28.78
CA VAL A 117 2.73 41.08 -29.59
C VAL A 117 2.42 41.37 -31.07
N GLN A 118 1.30 42.05 -31.36
CA GLN A 118 0.99 42.58 -32.71
C GLN A 118 0.80 44.09 -32.70
#